data_AF-A0A395K4B0-F1
#
_entry.id   AF-A0A395K4B0-F1
#
_cell.length_a   1.000
_cell.length_b   1.000
_cell.length_c   1.000
_cell.angle_alpha   90.00
_cell.angle_beta   90.00
_cell.angle_gamma   90.00
#
_symmetry.space_group_name_H-M   'P 1'
#
loop_
_entity.id
_entity.type
_entity.pdbx_description
1 polymer ?
#
loop_
_entity_poly.entity_id
_entity_poly.type
_entity_poly.pdbx_seq_one_letter_code
_entity_poly.pdbx_strand_id
1 'polypeptide(L)'
;MTLLANTYRTLSGTKEIIEIPNKKSTQWVIYQDGKPKFYTDFYDLDIESNAMMNSLVLCSKRDIRDVLELLNKRNNINLSIPIITRLGYKKKIKSIKKEINLEPLPEKWLAYSL
;
A
#
# COMPACT_ATOMS: atom_id res chain seq x y z
N MET A 1 -6.38 1.93 -12.90
CA MET A 1 -5.31 1.00 -13.33
C MET A 1 -5.78 -0.44 -13.19
N THR A 2 -5.16 -1.38 -13.92
CA THR A 2 -5.53 -2.81 -13.84
C THR A 2 -4.76 -3.50 -12.71
N LEU A 3 -5.47 -3.96 -11.69
CA LEU A 3 -4.92 -4.65 -10.52
C LEU A 3 -5.40 -6.11 -10.45
N LEU A 4 -4.75 -6.90 -9.61
CA LEU A 4 -5.13 -8.29 -9.35
C LEU A 4 -5.81 -8.41 -8.00
N ALA A 5 -7.09 -8.77 -7.99
CA ALA A 5 -7.77 -9.24 -6.79
C ALA A 5 -7.45 -10.71 -6.57
N ASN A 6 -6.50 -10.96 -5.67
CA ASN A 6 -6.03 -12.30 -5.34
C ASN A 6 -6.69 -12.79 -4.05
N THR A 7 -7.34 -13.95 -4.12
CA THR A 7 -7.89 -14.62 -2.94
C THR A 7 -6.90 -15.68 -2.46
N TYR A 8 -6.52 -15.57 -1.20
CA TYR A 8 -5.65 -16.52 -0.51
C TYR A 8 -6.44 -17.32 0.51
N ARG A 9 -6.23 -18.64 0.54
CA ARG A 9 -6.61 -19.50 1.66
C ARG A 9 -5.47 -19.51 2.68
N THR A 10 -5.80 -19.22 3.92
CA THR A 10 -4.90 -19.19 5.09
C THR A 10 -5.45 -20.13 6.16
N LEU A 11 -4.72 -20.30 7.27
CA LEU A 11 -5.19 -21.11 8.40
C LEU A 11 -6.46 -20.53 9.05
N SER A 12 -6.62 -19.21 9.04
CA SER A 12 -7.75 -18.50 9.65
C SER A 12 -8.92 -18.24 8.68
N GLY A 13 -8.91 -18.84 7.49
CA GLY A 13 -9.94 -18.65 6.46
C GLY A 13 -9.40 -18.07 5.16
N THR A 14 -10.26 -17.37 4.41
CA THR A 14 -9.89 -16.76 3.13
C THR A 14 -9.70 -15.25 3.27
N LYS A 15 -8.79 -14.70 2.46
CA LYS A 15 -8.52 -13.26 2.42
C LYS A 15 -8.33 -12.80 0.98
N GLU A 16 -9.05 -11.76 0.57
CA GLU A 16 -8.83 -11.08 -0.70
C GLU A 16 -7.84 -9.92 -0.51
N ILE A 17 -6.83 -9.84 -1.38
CA ILE A 17 -5.82 -8.78 -1.40
C ILE A 17 -5.63 -8.30 -2.82
N ILE A 18 -5.64 -6.97 -2.96
CA ILE A 18 -5.29 -6.27 -4.20
C ILE A 18 -3.77 -6.19 -4.34
N GLU A 19 -3.26 -6.73 -5.45
CA GLU A 19 -1.84 -6.75 -5.81
C GLU A 19 -1.63 -6.06 -7.16
N ILE A 20 -0.47 -5.41 -7.32
CA ILE A 20 -0.04 -4.80 -8.57
C ILE A 20 0.57 -5.90 -9.46
N PRO A 21 0.11 -6.09 -10.70
CA PRO A 21 0.76 -7.02 -11.62
C PRO A 21 2.18 -6.53 -11.93
N ASN A 22 3.16 -7.44 -11.93
CA ASN A 22 4.57 -7.10 -12.17
C ASN A 22 5.11 -5.96 -11.27
N LYS A 23 4.67 -5.96 -10.00
CA LYS A 23 4.97 -4.94 -8.99
C LYS A 23 6.47 -4.61 -8.92
N LYS A 24 6.83 -3.32 -9.03
CA LYS A 24 8.17 -2.80 -8.69
C LYS A 24 8.31 -2.58 -7.17
N SER A 25 9.55 -2.53 -6.66
CA SER A 25 9.81 -2.33 -5.22
C SER A 25 9.30 -0.99 -4.67
N THR A 26 9.21 0.03 -5.52
CA THR A 26 8.72 1.38 -5.18
C THR A 26 7.22 1.55 -5.24
N GLN A 27 6.51 0.56 -5.77
CA GLN A 27 5.07 0.65 -5.98
C GLN A 27 4.33 0.01 -4.83
N TRP A 28 3.28 0.64 -4.33
CA TRP A 28 2.49 0.12 -3.22
C TRP A 28 1.02 0.44 -3.37
N VAL A 29 0.18 -0.54 -3.00
CA VAL A 29 -1.23 -0.30 -2.71
C VAL A 29 -1.37 -0.17 -1.21
N ILE A 30 -1.81 1.01 -0.77
CA ILE A 30 -1.98 1.35 0.63
C ILE A 30 -3.47 1.27 0.97
N TYR A 31 -3.74 0.60 2.08
CA TYR A 31 -5.09 0.39 2.57
C TYR A 31 -5.40 1.44 3.61
N GLN A 32 -6.58 2.04 3.53
CA GLN A 32 -7.15 2.84 4.60
C GLN A 32 -8.32 2.06 5.22
N ASP A 33 -8.34 1.93 6.55
CA ASP A 33 -9.42 1.24 7.27
C ASP A 33 -9.69 -0.19 6.74
N GLY A 34 -8.63 -0.89 6.37
CA GLY A 34 -8.70 -2.26 5.86
C GLY A 34 -9.17 -2.39 4.41
N LYS A 35 -9.33 -1.29 3.67
CA LYS A 35 -9.72 -1.28 2.25
C LYS A 35 -8.65 -0.66 1.36
N PRO A 36 -8.39 -1.20 0.16
CA PRO A 36 -7.45 -0.60 -0.78
C PRO A 36 -7.99 0.78 -1.18
N LYS A 37 -7.17 1.82 -1.02
CA LYS A 37 -7.61 3.19 -1.31
C LYS A 37 -6.58 4.01 -2.08
N PHE A 38 -5.30 3.84 -1.74
CA PHE A 38 -4.25 4.63 -2.35
C PHE A 38 -3.28 3.77 -3.14
N TYR A 39 -2.71 4.38 -4.17
CA TYR A 39 -1.58 3.88 -4.93
C TYR A 39 -0.45 4.90 -4.87
N THR A 40 0.77 4.41 -4.73
CA THR A 40 1.97 5.25 -4.80
C THR A 40 3.06 4.51 -5.56
N ASP A 41 3.82 5.25 -6.36
CA ASP A 41 5.08 4.81 -6.95
C ASP A 41 6.13 5.85 -6.63
N PHE A 42 7.07 5.52 -5.76
CA PHE A 42 8.07 6.50 -5.29
C PHE A 42 8.97 7.04 -6.40
N TYR A 43 9.02 6.42 -7.59
CA TYR A 43 9.78 6.96 -8.73
C TYR A 43 8.95 7.79 -9.70
N ASP A 44 7.63 7.84 -9.54
CA ASP A 44 6.76 8.70 -10.33
C ASP A 44 6.74 10.10 -9.70
N LEU A 45 7.77 10.89 -10.00
CA LEU A 45 8.02 12.20 -9.39
C LEU A 45 7.11 13.31 -9.94
N ASP A 46 6.36 13.04 -11.01
CA ASP A 46 5.39 13.99 -11.56
C ASP A 46 4.20 14.20 -10.62
N ILE A 47 3.96 13.24 -9.71
CA ILE A 47 2.97 13.35 -8.64
C ILE A 47 3.66 13.79 -7.36
N GLU A 48 3.30 14.97 -6.85
CA GLU A 48 3.93 15.57 -5.66
C GLU A 48 3.91 14.65 -4.44
N SER A 49 2.77 13.99 -4.16
CA SER A 49 2.70 13.02 -3.05
C SER A 49 3.70 11.87 -3.17
N ASN A 50 3.99 11.41 -4.41
CA ASN A 50 4.96 10.35 -4.65
C ASN A 50 6.39 10.84 -4.43
N ALA A 51 6.69 12.07 -4.84
CA ALA A 51 7.98 12.72 -4.55
C ALA A 51 8.19 12.89 -3.03
N MET A 52 7.15 13.30 -2.28
CA MET A 52 7.20 13.35 -0.82
C MET A 52 7.44 11.96 -0.21
N MET A 53 6.73 10.94 -0.68
CA MET A 53 6.93 9.55 -0.23
C MET A 53 8.32 9.01 -0.57
N ASN A 54 8.89 9.40 -1.71
CA ASN A 54 10.28 9.07 -2.08
C ASN A 54 11.24 9.57 -0.99
N SER A 55 11.12 10.85 -0.61
CA SER A 55 11.93 11.43 0.46
C SER A 55 11.74 10.67 1.79
N LEU A 56 10.48 10.41 2.16
CA LEU A 56 10.11 9.78 3.43
C LEU A 56 10.52 8.32 3.55
N VAL A 57 10.63 7.57 2.44
CA VAL A 57 10.92 6.13 2.43
C VAL A 57 12.33 5.85 1.89
N LEU A 58 12.63 6.30 0.67
CA LEU A 58 13.87 5.94 -0.03
C LEU A 58 15.05 6.79 0.47
N CYS A 59 14.94 8.11 0.46
CA CYS A 59 16.04 8.99 0.88
C CYS A 59 16.37 8.82 2.36
N SER A 60 15.34 8.63 3.19
CA SER A 60 15.49 8.40 4.63
C SER A 60 15.87 6.96 5.01
N LYS A 61 15.88 6.03 4.03
CA LYS A 61 16.11 4.58 4.21
C LYS A 61 15.19 3.93 5.27
N ARG A 62 13.91 4.31 5.30
CA ARG A 62 12.90 3.78 6.23
C ARG A 62 12.04 2.69 5.58
N ASP A 63 11.53 1.75 6.38
CA ASP A 63 10.48 0.84 5.88
C ASP A 63 9.18 1.63 5.69
N ILE A 64 8.46 1.34 4.61
CA ILE A 64 7.17 1.98 4.33
C ILE A 64 6.19 1.82 5.51
N ARG A 65 6.22 0.71 6.25
CA ARG A 65 5.35 0.48 7.39
C ARG A 65 5.62 1.46 8.53
N ASP A 66 6.89 1.77 8.79
CA ASP A 66 7.28 2.74 9.82
C ASP A 66 6.81 4.14 9.44
N VAL A 67 6.92 4.49 8.14
CA VAL A 67 6.40 5.74 7.60
C VAL A 67 4.88 5.80 7.75
N LEU A 68 4.15 4.76 7.37
CA LEU A 68 2.69 4.71 7.54
C LEU A 68 2.28 4.80 9.02
N GLU A 69 3.02 4.18 9.94
CA GLU A 69 2.75 4.26 11.37
C GLU A 69 2.91 5.71 11.88
N LEU A 70 3.95 6.41 11.44
CA LEU A 70 4.16 7.82 11.76
C LEU A 70 3.03 8.70 11.20
N LEU A 71 2.61 8.47 9.96
CA LEU A 71 1.48 9.17 9.34
C LEU A 71 0.17 8.91 10.09
N ASN A 72 -0.08 7.67 10.51
CA ASN A 72 -1.26 7.28 11.28
C ASN A 72 -1.34 8.02 12.60
N LYS A 73 -0.25 8.03 13.38
CA LYS A 73 -0.16 8.70 14.68
C LYS A 73 -0.40 10.20 14.55
N ARG A 74 0.18 10.84 13.54
CA ARG A 74 0.09 12.31 13.37
C ARG A 74 -1.27 12.76 12.88
N ASN A 75 -1.86 12.02 11.95
CA ASN A 75 -3.09 12.45 11.28
C ASN A 75 -4.35 11.81 11.88
N ASN A 76 -4.22 10.96 12.90
CA ASN A 76 -5.32 10.17 13.47
C ASN A 76 -6.08 9.37 12.40
N ILE A 77 -5.34 8.66 11.56
CA ILE A 77 -5.85 7.81 10.47
C ILE A 77 -5.28 6.39 10.59
N ASN A 78 -5.77 5.48 9.75
CA ASN A 78 -5.37 4.07 9.76
C ASN A 78 -4.97 3.57 8.36
N LEU A 79 -3.73 3.82 7.99
CA LEU A 79 -3.06 3.34 6.79
C LEU A 79 -2.29 2.04 7.07
N SER A 80 -2.26 1.14 6.10
CA SER A 80 -1.54 -0.13 6.22
C SER A 80 -1.15 -0.72 4.87
N ILE A 81 -0.17 -1.62 4.89
CA ILE A 81 0.11 -2.55 3.80
C ILE A 81 -0.57 -3.88 4.12
N PRO A 82 -1.35 -4.47 3.20
CA PRO A 82 -2.09 -5.68 3.48
C PRO A 82 -1.14 -6.86 3.74
N ILE A 83 -1.35 -7.54 4.87
CA ILE A 83 -0.63 -8.77 5.23
C ILE A 83 -1.52 -9.97 4.91
N ILE A 84 -1.04 -10.91 4.09
CA ILE A 84 -1.80 -12.12 3.72
C ILE A 84 -2.03 -13.01 4.95
N THR A 85 -0.96 -13.32 5.69
CA THR A 85 -1.00 -14.10 6.93
C THR A 85 0.22 -13.75 7.78
N ARG A 86 0.06 -13.82 9.11
CA ARG A 86 1.19 -13.72 10.07
C ARG A 86 1.75 -15.10 10.46
N LEU A 87 1.00 -16.18 10.18
CA LEU A 87 1.28 -17.55 10.60
C LEU A 87 1.89 -18.41 9.47
N GLY A 88 2.41 -17.76 8.42
CA GLY A 88 3.13 -18.40 7.33
C GLY A 88 2.25 -18.97 6.21
N TYR A 89 1.46 -20.03 6.48
CA TYR A 89 0.80 -20.78 5.40
C TYR A 89 -0.26 -19.95 4.65
N LYS A 90 -0.07 -19.85 3.33
CA LYS A 90 -0.99 -19.22 2.38
C LYS A 90 -0.98 -19.96 1.05
N LYS A 91 -2.16 -20.16 0.46
CA LYS A 91 -2.32 -20.69 -0.91
C LYS A 91 -3.18 -19.74 -1.72
N LYS A 92 -2.67 -19.24 -2.86
CA LYS A 92 -3.49 -18.47 -3.82
C LYS A 92 -4.49 -19.42 -4.46
N ILE A 93 -5.78 -19.11 -4.36
CA ILE A 93 -6.89 -19.94 -4.88
C ILE A 93 -7.66 -19.25 -6.01
N LYS A 94 -7.56 -17.93 -6.11
CA LYS A 94 -8.22 -17.13 -7.16
C LYS A 94 -7.38 -15.92 -7.50
N SER A 95 -7.39 -15.51 -8.76
CA SER A 95 -6.77 -14.29 -9.27
C SER A 95 -7.68 -13.69 -10.33
N ILE A 96 -8.21 -12.49 -10.08
CA ILE A 96 -9.09 -11.78 -11.02
C ILE A 96 -8.46 -10.43 -11.34
N LYS A 97 -8.38 -10.09 -12.63
CA LYS A 97 -8.06 -8.73 -13.06
C LYS A 97 -9.26 -7.82 -12.76
N LYS A 98 -9.05 -6.75 -12.02
CA LYS A 98 -10.06 -5.71 -11.74
C LYS A 98 -9.49 -4.35 -12.13
N GLU A 99 -10.31 -3.53 -12.75
CA GLU A 99 -10.03 -2.11 -12.88
C GLU A 99 -10.41 -1.43 -11.56
N ILE A 100 -9.41 -0.86 -10.90
CA ILE A 100 -9.59 -0.13 -9.64
C ILE A 100 -8.93 1.21 -9.83
N ASN A 101 -9.65 2.27 -9.47
CA ASN A 101 -9.09 3.59 -9.35
C ASN A 101 -8.61 3.78 -7.91
N LEU A 102 -7.30 4.01 -7.75
CA LEU A 102 -6.68 4.27 -6.47
C LEU A 102 -6.02 5.63 -6.56
N GLU A 103 -6.27 6.46 -5.56
CA GLU A 103 -5.79 7.83 -5.54
C GLU A 103 -4.35 7.90 -4.99
N PRO A 104 -3.59 8.96 -5.29
CA PRO A 104 -2.37 9.26 -4.55
C PRO A 104 -2.67 9.54 -3.07
N LEU A 105 -1.64 9.44 -2.22
CA LEU A 105 -1.77 9.83 -0.82
C LEU A 105 -2.02 11.35 -0.72
N PRO A 106 -2.94 11.81 0.14
CA PRO A 106 -3.13 13.24 0.38
C PRO A 106 -1.83 13.92 0.87
N GLU A 107 -1.36 14.90 0.12
CA GLU A 107 -0.14 15.68 0.43
C GLU A 107 -0.17 16.28 1.83
N LYS A 108 -1.34 16.73 2.29
CA LYS A 108 -1.54 17.26 3.65
C LYS A 108 -1.11 16.30 4.75
N TRP A 109 -1.14 14.99 4.52
CA TRP A 109 -0.68 14.01 5.51
C TRP A 109 0.85 13.88 5.50
N LEU A 110 1.47 14.13 4.34
CA LEU A 110 2.91 13.97 4.09
C LEU A 110 3.71 15.23 4.43
N ALA A 111 3.15 16.42 4.20
CA ALA A 111 3.82 17.71 4.39
C ALA A 111 4.38 17.88 5.82
N TYR A 112 3.67 17.39 6.83
CA TYR A 112 4.11 17.47 8.23
C TYR A 112 5.15 16.40 8.61
N SER A 113 5.54 15.53 7.68
CA SER A 113 6.48 14.42 7.91
C SER A 113 7.88 14.65 7.37
N LEU A 114 8.05 15.71 6.57
CA LEU A 114 9.33 16.23 6.11
C LEU A 114 9.99 17.10 7.19
#